data_AF-A0A2V1IK36-F1
#
_entry.id   AF-A0A2V1IK36-F1
#
_cell.length_a   1.000
_cell.length_b   1.000
_cell.length_c   1.000
_cell.angle_alpha   90.00
_cell.angle_beta   90.00
_cell.angle_gamma   90.00
#
_symmetry.space_group_name_H-M   'P 1'
#
loop_
_entity.id
_entity.type
_entity.pdbx_description
1 polymer ?
#
loop_
_entity_poly.entity_id
_entity_poly.type
_entity_poly.pdbx_seq_one_letter_code
_entity_poly.pdbx_strand_id
1 'polypeptide(L)'
;MTYSENDLQQIEKFASIYLKISDMAVILDIPADVLRSDIADRSSDVSKAYRRGKAASKVKLHSQEMMLAQVGSPLAIENAHRNLLDMEDDE
;
A
#
# COMPACT_ATOMS: atom_id res chain seq x y z
N MET A 1 6.16 3.53 -19.24
CA MET A 1 7.33 4.45 -19.13
C MET A 1 8.49 3.73 -18.45
N THR A 2 9.73 4.18 -18.61
CA THR A 2 10.87 3.67 -17.82
C THR A 2 11.04 4.54 -16.57
N TYR A 3 10.99 3.96 -15.38
CA TYR A 3 11.12 4.66 -14.10
C TYR A 3 12.53 4.46 -13.56
N SER A 4 13.11 5.51 -12.96
CA SER A 4 14.37 5.35 -12.23
C SER A 4 14.14 4.60 -10.91
N GLU A 5 15.19 4.01 -10.34
CA GLU A 5 15.09 3.40 -9.00
C GLU A 5 14.61 4.39 -7.94
N ASN A 6 15.02 5.66 -8.04
CA ASN A 6 14.55 6.72 -7.14
C ASN A 6 13.04 6.95 -7.30
N ASP A 7 12.52 7.00 -8.53
CA ASP A 7 11.08 7.18 -8.75
C ASP A 7 10.29 6.03 -8.13
N LEU A 8 10.75 4.79 -8.33
CA LEU A 8 10.13 3.60 -7.74
C LEU A 8 10.12 3.67 -6.21
N GLN A 9 11.23 4.08 -5.58
CA GLN A 9 11.31 4.26 -4.13
C GLN A 9 10.36 5.34 -3.62
N GLN A 10 10.23 6.47 -4.33
CA GLN A 10 9.29 7.53 -3.96
C GLN A 10 7.84 7.07 -4.11
N ILE A 11 7.50 6.37 -5.20
CA ILE A 11 6.15 5.82 -5.42
C ILE A 11 5.78 4.85 -4.30
N GLU A 12 6.69 3.96 -3.91
CA GLU A 12 6.48 3.05 -2.79
C GLU A 12 6.25 3.81 -1.47
N LYS A 13 7.11 4.80 -1.18
CA LYS A 13 7.00 5.65 0.01
C LYS A 13 5.66 6.39 0.05
N PHE A 14 5.26 7.02 -1.05
CA PHE A 14 4.00 7.74 -1.14
C PHE A 14 2.79 6.81 -1.03
N ALA A 15 2.86 5.63 -1.63
CA ALA A 15 1.78 4.64 -1.55
C ALA A 15 1.64 4.11 -0.12
N SER A 16 2.75 4.04 0.62
CA SER A 16 2.76 3.63 2.03
C SER A 16 2.02 4.56 2.99
N ILE A 17 1.67 5.76 2.54
CA ILE A 17 0.88 6.75 3.30
C ILE A 17 -0.44 7.09 2.61
N TYR A 18 -0.90 6.22 1.71
CA TYR A 18 -2.17 6.36 0.96
C TYR A 18 -2.26 7.62 0.10
N LEU A 19 -1.12 8.18 -0.34
CA LEU A 19 -1.15 9.30 -1.26
C LEU A 19 -1.79 8.88 -2.59
N LYS A 20 -2.63 9.74 -3.15
CA LYS A 20 -3.34 9.42 -4.40
C LYS A 20 -2.37 9.41 -5.58
N ILE A 21 -2.65 8.56 -6.57
CA ILE A 21 -1.83 8.47 -7.79
C ILE A 21 -1.74 9.84 -8.50
N SER A 22 -2.80 10.64 -8.48
CA SER A 22 -2.78 12.00 -9.06
C SER A 22 -1.75 12.91 -8.38
N ASP A 23 -1.62 12.82 -7.06
CA ASP A 23 -0.77 13.71 -6.29
C ASP A 23 0.69 13.25 -6.39
N MET A 24 0.91 11.93 -6.38
CA MET A 24 2.22 11.33 -6.72
C MET A 24 2.69 11.78 -8.10
N ALA A 25 1.80 11.74 -9.09
CA ALA A 25 2.10 12.11 -10.47
C ALA A 25 2.54 13.57 -10.57
N VAL A 26 1.86 14.49 -9.85
CA VAL A 26 2.28 15.90 -9.76
C VAL A 26 3.66 16.04 -9.10
N ILE A 27 3.93 15.32 -8.02
CA ILE A 27 5.22 15.40 -7.31
C ILE A 27 6.39 14.88 -8.16
N LEU A 28 6.14 13.82 -8.93
CA LEU A 28 7.16 13.16 -9.76
C LEU A 28 7.25 13.75 -11.17
N ASP A 29 6.45 14.77 -11.49
CA ASP A 29 6.35 15.38 -12.82
C ASP A 29 6.02 14.35 -13.93
N ILE A 30 5.04 13.48 -13.66
CA ILE A 30 4.56 12.44 -14.57
C ILE A 30 3.09 12.71 -14.91
N PRO A 31 2.63 12.54 -16.15
CA PRO A 31 1.20 12.57 -16.46
C PRO A 31 0.42 11.51 -15.67
N ALA A 32 -0.65 11.94 -14.99
CA ALA A 32 -1.37 11.07 -14.05
C ALA A 32 -2.10 9.89 -14.72
N ASP A 33 -2.49 10.03 -15.98
CA ASP A 33 -3.04 8.97 -16.81
C ASP A 33 -2.00 7.91 -17.16
N VAL A 34 -0.78 8.34 -17.51
CA VAL A 34 0.37 7.45 -17.77
C VAL A 34 0.73 6.66 -16.52
N LEU A 35 0.89 7.32 -15.36
CA LEU A 35 1.22 6.63 -14.11
C LEU A 35 0.14 5.62 -13.70
N ARG A 36 -1.15 5.95 -13.89
CA ARG A 36 -2.25 4.99 -13.62
C ARG A 36 -2.19 3.78 -14.54
N SER A 37 -1.95 4.00 -15.84
CA SER A 37 -1.83 2.93 -16.83
C SER A 37 -0.67 2.00 -16.49
N ASP A 38 0.50 2.55 -16.18
CA ASP A 38 1.68 1.74 -15.86
C ASP A 38 1.52 0.97 -14.54
N ILE A 39 0.85 1.54 -13.53
CA ILE A 39 0.52 0.84 -12.27
C ILE A 39 -0.52 -0.28 -12.51
N ALA A 40 -1.42 -0.11 -13.48
CA ALA A 40 -2.44 -1.11 -13.79
C ALA A 40 -1.83 -2.40 -14.35
N ASP A 41 -0.73 -2.30 -15.10
CA ASP A 41 0.07 -3.45 -15.52
C ASP A 41 0.79 -4.09 -14.33
N ARG A 42 0.32 -5.26 -13.90
CA ARG A 42 0.85 -6.01 -12.75
C ARG A 42 2.30 -6.47 -12.91
N SER A 43 2.79 -6.57 -14.15
CA SER A 43 4.14 -7.03 -14.42
C SER A 43 5.18 -5.92 -14.27
N SER A 44 4.75 -4.66 -14.33
CA SER A 44 5.62 -3.49 -14.29
C SER A 44 6.24 -3.26 -12.91
N ASP A 45 7.46 -2.72 -12.91
CA ASP A 45 8.17 -2.44 -11.65
C ASP A 45 7.51 -1.31 -10.84
N VAL A 46 6.87 -0.35 -11.51
CA VAL A 46 6.06 0.68 -10.84
C VAL A 46 4.82 0.11 -10.18
N SER A 47 4.17 -0.90 -10.78
CA SER A 47 3.05 -1.61 -10.12
C SER A 47 3.52 -2.35 -8.88
N LYS A 48 4.68 -3.03 -8.95
CA LYS A 48 5.29 -3.70 -7.79
C LYS A 48 5.61 -2.70 -6.68
N ALA A 49 6.24 -1.57 -6.99
CA ALA A 49 6.58 -0.53 -6.01
C ALA A 49 5.32 0.06 -5.35
N TYR A 50 4.33 0.45 -6.15
CA TYR A 50 3.06 0.98 -5.64
C TYR A 50 2.33 -0.01 -4.71
N ARG A 51 2.27 -1.29 -5.11
CA ARG A 51 1.61 -2.34 -4.32
C ARG A 51 2.38 -2.68 -3.05
N ARG A 52 3.72 -2.72 -3.12
CA ARG A 52 4.57 -2.89 -1.94
C ARG A 52 4.32 -1.78 -0.93
N GLY A 53 4.22 -0.53 -1.40
CA GLY A 53 3.87 0.60 -0.55
C GLY A 53 2.52 0.41 0.15
N LYS A 54 1.46 0.07 -0.59
CA LYS A 54 0.14 -0.23 0.00
C LYS A 54 0.18 -1.37 1.01
N ALA A 55 0.92 -2.43 0.71
CA ALA A 55 1.09 -3.57 1.61
C ALA A 55 1.83 -3.14 2.89
N ALA A 56 2.86 -2.31 2.79
CA ALA A 56 3.57 -1.77 3.94
C ALA A 56 2.66 -0.95 4.85
N SER A 57 1.69 -0.20 4.31
CA SER A 57 0.67 0.48 5.13
C SER A 57 -0.22 -0.50 5.89
N LYS A 58 -0.69 -1.56 5.21
CA LYS A 58 -1.51 -2.61 5.85
C LYS A 58 -0.75 -3.30 6.99
N VAL A 59 0.52 -3.64 6.77
CA VAL A 59 1.39 -4.23 7.82
C VAL A 59 1.45 -3.33 9.05
N LYS A 60 1.64 -2.02 8.87
CA LYS A 60 1.66 -1.06 9.99
C LYS A 60 0.33 -0.99 10.72
N LEU A 61 -0.79 -0.96 9.99
CA LEU A 61 -2.13 -0.94 10.59
C LEU A 61 -2.41 -2.23 11.38
N HIS A 62 -2.17 -3.40 10.79
CA HIS A 62 -2.37 -4.67 11.48
C HIS A 62 -1.49 -4.81 12.72
N SER A 63 -0.23 -4.35 12.64
CA SER A 63 0.64 -4.30 13.82
C SER A 63 0.07 -3.42 14.94
N GLN A 64 -0.48 -2.25 14.60
CA GLN A 64 -1.14 -1.38 15.57
C GLN A 64 -2.43 -2.00 16.13
N GLU A 65 -3.22 -2.66 15.30
CA GLU A 65 -4.41 -3.41 15.72
C GLU A 65 -4.05 -4.52 16.70
N MET A 66 -2.98 -5.28 16.43
CA MET A 66 -2.48 -6.32 17.35
C MET A 66 -2.08 -5.73 18.70
N MET A 67 -1.33 -4.62 18.71
CA MET A 67 -0.94 -3.96 19.96
C MET A 67 -2.15 -3.51 20.78
N LEU A 68 -3.17 -2.94 20.13
CA LEU A 68 -4.41 -2.51 20.79
C LEU A 68 -5.23 -3.70 21.30
N ALA A 69 -5.28 -4.80 20.55
CA ALA A 69 -5.96 -6.02 20.97
C ALA A 69 -5.29 -6.64 22.21
N GLN A 70 -3.95 -6.63 22.27
CA GLN A 70 -3.20 -7.14 23.43
C GLN A 70 -3.50 -6.38 24.74
N VAL A 71 -3.80 -5.09 24.66
CA VAL A 71 -4.20 -4.27 25.83
C VAL A 71 -5.71 -4.26 26.07
N GLY A 72 -6.47 -5.09 25.35
CA GLY A 72 -7.89 -5.35 25.60
C GLY A 72 -8.87 -4.41 24.89
N SER A 73 -8.47 -3.70 23.83
CA SER A 73 -9.42 -2.91 23.03
C SER A 73 -10.42 -3.82 22.31
N PRO A 74 -11.73 -3.77 22.62
CA PRO A 74 -12.71 -4.70 22.04
C PRO A 74 -12.78 -4.60 20.51
N LEU A 75 -12.78 -3.38 19.96
CA LEU A 75 -12.82 -3.16 18.51
C LEU A 75 -11.56 -3.71 17.82
N ALA A 76 -10.40 -3.62 18.47
CA ALA A 76 -9.16 -4.14 17.90
C ALA A 76 -9.15 -5.68 17.89
N ILE A 77 -9.72 -6.34 18.91
CA ILE A 77 -9.88 -7.80 18.95
C ILE A 77 -10.82 -8.26 17.83
N GLU A 78 -11.93 -7.57 17.61
CA GLU A 78 -12.85 -7.88 16.50
C GLU A 78 -12.18 -7.72 15.13
N ASN A 79 -11.47 -6.60 14.91
CA ASN A 79 -10.73 -6.38 13.67
C ASN A 79 -9.63 -7.43 13.46
N ALA A 80 -8.89 -7.77 14.52
CA ALA A 80 -7.87 -8.83 14.51
C ALA A 80 -8.43 -10.17 14.04
N HIS A 81 -9.57 -10.56 14.59
CA HIS A 81 -10.26 -11.80 14.23
C HIS A 81 -10.73 -11.77 12.77
N ARG A 82 -11.31 -10.66 12.30
CA ARG A 82 -11.70 -10.52 10.89
C ARG A 82 -10.50 -10.62 9.95
N ASN A 83 -9.39 -9.94 10.27
CA ASN A 83 -8.18 -9.99 9.44
C ASN A 83 -7.58 -11.41 9.39
N LEU A 84 -7.73 -12.21 10.46
CA LEU A 84 -7.31 -13.61 10.47
C LEU A 84 -8.16 -14.46 9.51
N LEU A 85 -9.49 -14.30 9.54
CA LEU A 85 -10.39 -14.98 8.61
C LEU A 85 -10.11 -14.57 7.15
N ASP A 86 -9.92 -13.28 6.89
CA ASP A 86 -9.56 -12.78 5.55
C ASP A 86 -8.24 -13.40 5.03
N MET A 87 -7.32 -13.77 5.94
CA MET A 87 -6.07 -14.45 5.59
C MET A 87 -6.30 -15.94 5.31
N GLU A 88 -7.10 -16.62 6.14
CA GLU A 88 -7.49 -18.01 5.93
C GLU A 88 -8.26 -18.21 4.61
N ASP A 89 -9.02 -17.20 4.16
CA ASP A 89 -9.75 -17.21 2.88
C ASP A 89 -8.84 -16.97 1.64
N ASP A 90 -7.64 -16.37 1.81
CA ASP A 90 -6.68 -16.09 0.72
C ASP A 90 -5.70 -17.26 0.48
N GLU A 91 -5.58 -18.19 1.43
CA GLU A 91 -4.74 -19.41 1.38
C GLU A 91 -5.35 -20.54 0.50
#